data_AF-A0A2K6PAK7-F1
#
_entry.id   AF-A0A2K6PAK7-F1
#
_cell.length_a   1.000
_cell.length_b   1.000
_cell.length_c   1.000
_cell.angle_alpha   90.00
_cell.angle_beta   90.00
_cell.angle_gamma   90.00
#
_symmetry.space_group_name_H-M   'P 1'
#
loop_
_entity.id
_entity.type
_entity.pdbx_description
1 polymer ?
#
loop_
_entity_poly.entity_id
_entity_poly.type
_entity_poly.pdbx_seq_one_letter_code
_entity_poly.pdbx_strand_id
1 'polypeptide(L)'
;MFSGTHVERDFVEAPSQMLENWVWEKEPLLRMSRHYRTGSAVPQELLEKLIESRQANTGLFNLRQIVLAKVDQALHTQTDADPAEEYARLCQEILGVPATPGTNMPATFGHLAGGYDAQYYGYLWSEVYSMDMFHTRFKQEGVLNSKFPHCEVSLCLLLTWCDPGSGQPPESLTRNQVTPGVLGLPPGFPPGHSALSPWQVGMDYRSCILRPGGSEDASAMLKRFLGRDPKQDAFLLSKGLQVGDCEPQVC
;
A
#
# COMPACT_ATOMS: atom_id res chain seq x y z
N MET A 1 24.12 9.33 -0.89
CA MET A 1 22.96 10.19 -0.55
C MET A 1 21.83 9.24 -0.18
N PHE A 2 21.28 9.31 1.04
CA PHE A 2 20.34 8.30 1.57
C PHE A 2 18.96 8.88 1.97
N SER A 3 18.69 10.12 1.60
CA SER A 3 17.48 10.83 1.99
C SER A 3 16.28 10.49 1.12
N GLY A 4 15.09 10.36 1.70
CA GLY A 4 13.83 10.23 0.96
C GLY A 4 13.76 8.94 0.16
N THR A 5 13.41 9.05 -1.12
CA THR A 5 13.18 7.92 -2.05
C THR A 5 14.46 7.36 -2.68
N HIS A 6 15.64 7.68 -2.15
CA HIS A 6 16.91 7.12 -2.61
C HIS A 6 17.15 5.71 -2.04
N VAL A 7 16.24 4.80 -2.36
CA VAL A 7 16.27 3.37 -2.00
C VAL A 7 16.57 2.51 -3.23
N GLU A 8 16.60 1.20 -3.06
CA GLU A 8 16.71 0.24 -4.16
C GLU A 8 15.60 0.45 -5.19
N ARG A 9 15.96 0.34 -6.48
CA ARG A 9 15.06 0.66 -7.59
C ARG A 9 13.85 -0.26 -7.68
N ASP A 10 13.99 -1.50 -7.24
CA ASP A 10 12.91 -2.49 -7.16
C ASP A 10 12.12 -2.40 -5.85
N PHE A 11 12.46 -1.49 -4.93
CA PHE A 11 11.69 -1.19 -3.72
C PHE A 11 10.99 0.17 -3.72
N VAL A 12 11.49 1.14 -4.51
CA VAL A 12 11.01 2.54 -4.47
C VAL A 12 9.51 2.71 -4.70
N GLU A 13 8.88 1.79 -5.44
CA GLU A 13 7.43 1.80 -5.72
C GLU A 13 6.59 1.03 -4.68
N ALA A 14 7.21 0.16 -3.87
CA ALA A 14 6.47 -0.66 -2.91
C ALA A 14 5.70 0.19 -1.87
N PRO A 15 6.26 1.31 -1.34
CA PRO A 15 5.51 2.23 -0.47
C PRO A 15 4.27 2.85 -1.14
N SER A 16 4.38 3.34 -2.38
CA SER A 16 3.27 3.98 -3.11
C SER A 16 2.19 2.96 -3.47
N GLN A 17 2.58 1.82 -4.06
CA GLN A 17 1.65 0.74 -4.43
C GLN A 17 0.93 0.14 -3.22
N MET A 18 1.58 0.10 -2.04
CA MET A 18 0.93 -0.31 -0.81
C MET A 18 -0.21 0.64 -0.46
N LEU A 19 0.01 1.95 -0.55
CA LEU A 19 -0.98 2.99 -0.24
C LEU A 19 -2.14 3.02 -1.26
N GLU A 20 -1.94 2.56 -2.50
CA GLU A 20 -3.02 2.40 -3.47
C GLU A 20 -4.13 1.47 -2.98
N ASN A 21 -3.86 0.54 -2.05
CA ASN A 21 -4.91 -0.30 -1.48
C ASN A 21 -6.02 0.51 -0.78
N TRP A 22 -5.75 1.73 -0.29
CA TRP A 22 -6.78 2.55 0.36
C TRP A 22 -7.89 2.95 -0.61
N VAL A 23 -7.61 3.17 -1.89
CA VAL A 23 -8.67 3.49 -2.88
C VAL A 23 -9.53 2.27 -3.26
N TRP A 24 -9.25 1.11 -2.66
CA TRP A 24 -10.01 -0.14 -2.83
C TRP A 24 -10.66 -0.62 -1.52
N GLU A 25 -10.67 0.21 -0.48
CA GLU A 25 -11.30 -0.08 0.81
C GLU A 25 -12.50 0.84 1.04
N LYS A 26 -13.60 0.29 1.57
CA LYS A 26 -14.88 1.01 1.74
C LYS A 26 -14.73 2.27 2.61
N GLU A 27 -14.09 2.14 3.76
CA GLU A 27 -13.99 3.24 4.73
C GLU A 27 -13.12 4.40 4.22
N PRO A 28 -11.91 4.19 3.67
CA PRO A 28 -11.17 5.28 3.02
C PRO A 28 -11.91 5.91 1.83
N LEU A 29 -12.56 5.12 0.98
CA LEU A 29 -13.35 5.64 -0.15
C LEU A 29 -14.46 6.60 0.33
N LEU A 30 -15.19 6.23 1.38
CA LEU A 30 -16.22 7.08 1.97
C LEU A 30 -15.65 8.38 2.56
N ARG A 31 -14.43 8.34 3.12
CA ARG A 31 -13.76 9.56 3.62
C ARG A 31 -13.29 10.49 2.51
N MET A 32 -13.05 9.97 1.31
CA MET A 32 -12.54 10.72 0.15
C MET A 32 -13.63 11.10 -0.86
N SER A 33 -14.89 10.72 -0.63
CA SER A 33 -15.96 10.89 -1.62
C SER A 33 -17.17 11.63 -1.04
N ARG A 34 -17.78 12.48 -1.88
CA ARG A 34 -19.03 13.18 -1.60
C ARG A 34 -19.63 13.65 -2.92
N HIS A 35 -20.93 13.44 -3.15
CA HIS A 35 -21.57 13.90 -4.38
C HIS A 35 -21.50 15.43 -4.49
N TYR A 36 -21.00 15.94 -5.64
CA TYR A 36 -20.66 17.35 -5.78
C TYR A 36 -21.83 18.33 -5.62
N ARG A 37 -23.07 17.93 -5.97
CA ARG A 37 -24.28 18.74 -5.75
C ARG A 37 -24.97 18.46 -4.41
N THR A 38 -25.43 17.22 -4.21
CA THR A 38 -26.28 16.86 -3.07
C THR A 38 -25.53 16.64 -1.75
N GLY A 39 -24.20 16.49 -1.78
CA GLY A 39 -23.44 16.13 -0.59
C GLY A 39 -23.60 14.68 -0.14
N SER A 40 -24.37 13.85 -0.86
CA SER A 40 -24.66 12.47 -0.49
C SER A 40 -23.41 11.58 -0.56
N ALA A 41 -23.33 10.58 0.30
CA ALA A 41 -22.32 9.53 0.25
C ALA A 41 -22.51 8.63 -0.98
N VAL A 42 -21.45 7.93 -1.38
CA VAL A 42 -21.50 6.93 -2.46
C VAL A 42 -22.39 5.76 -2.01
N PRO A 43 -23.38 5.33 -2.83
CA PRO A 43 -24.22 4.18 -2.49
C PRO A 43 -23.40 2.90 -2.25
N GLN A 44 -23.79 2.10 -1.25
CA GLN A 44 -23.09 0.88 -0.86
C GLN A 44 -22.93 -0.12 -2.02
N GLU A 45 -23.98 -0.28 -2.82
CA GLU A 45 -23.96 -1.13 -4.03
C GLU A 45 -22.93 -0.66 -5.07
N LEU A 46 -22.74 0.66 -5.21
CA LEU A 46 -21.75 1.21 -6.14
C LEU A 46 -20.32 1.01 -5.61
N LEU A 47 -20.11 1.14 -4.31
CA LEU A 47 -18.81 0.86 -3.67
C LEU A 47 -18.40 -0.61 -3.86
N GLU A 48 -19.33 -1.54 -3.71
CA GLU A 48 -19.05 -2.98 -3.89
C GLU A 48 -18.67 -3.31 -5.33
N LYS A 49 -19.42 -2.78 -6.30
CA LYS A 49 -19.07 -2.93 -7.72
C LYS A 49 -17.73 -2.29 -8.06
N LEU A 50 -17.42 -1.12 -7.49
CA LEU A 50 -16.13 -0.48 -7.68
C LEU A 50 -15.00 -1.37 -7.15
N ILE A 51 -15.09 -1.84 -5.92
CA ILE A 51 -14.04 -2.67 -5.31
C ILE A 51 -13.85 -3.99 -6.07
N GLU A 52 -14.95 -4.65 -6.47
CA GLU A 52 -14.89 -5.88 -7.25
C GLU A 52 -14.25 -5.67 -8.63
N SER A 53 -14.49 -4.51 -9.25
CA SER A 53 -13.91 -4.18 -10.56
C SER A 53 -12.37 -4.13 -10.58
N ARG A 54 -11.71 -4.07 -9.40
CA ARG A 54 -10.25 -4.15 -9.28
C ARG A 54 -9.66 -5.39 -9.96
N GLN A 55 -10.40 -6.49 -9.99
CA GLN A 55 -9.92 -7.75 -10.56
C GLN A 55 -10.09 -7.84 -12.07
N ALA A 56 -10.87 -6.93 -12.67
CA ALA A 56 -11.14 -6.94 -14.10
C ALA A 56 -9.83 -6.89 -14.89
N ASN A 57 -9.61 -7.91 -15.73
CA ASN A 57 -8.45 -8.05 -16.61
C ASN A 57 -7.08 -8.16 -15.90
N THR A 58 -7.03 -8.37 -14.58
CA THR A 58 -5.74 -8.38 -13.84
C THR A 58 -4.78 -9.46 -14.35
N GLY A 59 -5.29 -10.60 -14.85
CA GLY A 59 -4.44 -11.65 -15.43
C GLY A 59 -3.68 -11.19 -16.67
N LEU A 60 -4.39 -10.71 -17.70
CA LEU A 60 -3.78 -10.19 -18.92
C LEU A 60 -2.92 -8.95 -18.68
N PHE A 61 -3.35 -8.07 -17.76
CA PHE A 61 -2.55 -6.92 -17.34
C PHE A 61 -1.19 -7.35 -16.78
N ASN A 62 -1.16 -8.30 -15.84
CA ASN A 62 0.08 -8.79 -15.24
C ASN A 62 0.94 -9.58 -16.24
N LEU A 63 0.33 -10.41 -17.10
CA LEU A 63 1.05 -11.11 -18.17
C LEU A 63 1.75 -10.13 -19.12
N ARG A 64 1.09 -9.01 -19.46
CA ARG A 64 1.71 -7.95 -20.26
C ARG A 64 2.89 -7.29 -19.53
N GLN A 65 2.78 -7.04 -18.23
CA GLN A 65 3.90 -6.51 -17.43
C GLN A 65 5.09 -7.51 -17.41
N ILE A 66 4.81 -8.81 -17.31
CA ILE A 66 5.84 -9.87 -17.38
C ILE A 66 6.53 -9.87 -18.75
N VAL A 67 5.78 -9.70 -19.85
CA VAL A 67 6.37 -9.57 -21.19
C VAL A 67 7.34 -8.39 -21.24
N LEU A 68 6.94 -7.22 -20.76
CA LEU A 68 7.80 -6.03 -20.77
C LEU A 68 9.05 -6.21 -19.90
N ALA A 69 8.91 -6.80 -18.71
CA ALA A 69 10.03 -7.12 -17.85
C ALA A 69 11.00 -8.12 -18.49
N LYS A 70 10.48 -9.14 -19.19
CA LYS A 70 11.32 -10.13 -19.89
C LYS A 70 12.02 -9.55 -21.12
N VAL A 71 11.37 -8.67 -21.88
CA VAL A 71 12.04 -7.93 -22.97
C VAL A 71 13.18 -7.09 -22.40
N ASP A 72 12.91 -6.30 -21.36
CA ASP A 72 13.93 -5.50 -20.69
C ASP A 72 15.10 -6.36 -20.22
N GLN A 73 14.86 -7.49 -19.55
CA GLN A 73 15.94 -8.40 -19.16
C GLN A 73 16.69 -8.99 -20.36
N ALA A 74 15.98 -9.43 -21.42
CA ALA A 74 16.60 -10.02 -22.60
C ALA A 74 17.56 -9.03 -23.28
N LEU A 75 17.14 -7.77 -23.46
CA LEU A 75 17.95 -6.74 -24.10
C LEU A 75 19.20 -6.35 -23.31
N HIS A 76 19.21 -6.56 -22.00
CA HIS A 76 20.35 -6.23 -21.13
C HIS A 76 21.17 -7.45 -20.70
N THR A 77 20.84 -8.66 -21.20
CA THR A 77 21.58 -9.90 -20.88
C THR A 77 22.01 -10.68 -22.10
N GLN A 78 21.35 -10.50 -23.25
CA GLN A 78 21.70 -11.13 -24.52
C GLN A 78 22.47 -10.16 -25.41
N THR A 79 23.39 -10.68 -26.22
CA THR A 79 24.24 -9.86 -27.09
C THR A 79 23.55 -9.46 -28.40
N ASP A 80 22.81 -10.39 -29.01
CA ASP A 80 22.34 -10.26 -30.40
C ASP A 80 20.80 -10.35 -30.51
N ALA A 81 20.07 -10.06 -29.43
CA ALA A 81 18.61 -10.12 -29.44
C ALA A 81 18.02 -8.96 -30.25
N ASP A 82 17.24 -9.26 -31.29
CA ASP A 82 16.41 -8.25 -31.95
C ASP A 82 15.24 -7.86 -31.03
N PRO A 83 15.08 -6.58 -30.67
CA PRO A 83 14.03 -6.17 -29.74
C PRO A 83 12.61 -6.50 -30.22
N ALA A 84 12.31 -6.27 -31.50
CA ALA A 84 10.96 -6.44 -32.02
C ALA A 84 10.58 -7.92 -32.09
N GLU A 85 11.52 -8.79 -32.51
CA GLU A 85 11.34 -10.23 -32.52
C GLU A 85 11.16 -10.80 -31.12
N GLU A 86 11.98 -10.39 -30.15
CA GLU A 86 11.87 -10.87 -28.77
C GLU A 86 10.54 -10.43 -28.11
N TYR A 87 10.12 -9.19 -28.35
CA TYR A 87 8.79 -8.71 -27.93
C TYR A 87 7.66 -9.51 -28.58
N ALA A 88 7.72 -9.74 -29.90
CA ALA A 88 6.69 -10.49 -30.62
C ALA A 88 6.58 -11.95 -30.11
N ARG A 89 7.72 -12.60 -29.87
CA ARG A 89 7.81 -13.95 -29.29
C ARG A 89 7.17 -14.00 -27.90
N LEU A 90 7.57 -13.11 -27.00
CA LEU A 90 7.05 -13.08 -25.63
C LEU A 90 5.55 -12.72 -25.57
N CYS A 91 5.08 -11.82 -26.45
CA CYS A 91 3.65 -11.53 -26.61
C CYS A 91 2.85 -12.78 -26.95
N GLN A 92 3.35 -13.62 -27.87
CA GLN A 92 2.66 -14.85 -28.26
C GLN A 92 2.71 -15.91 -27.16
N GLU A 93 3.85 -16.11 -26.50
CA GLU A 93 4.06 -17.16 -25.50
C GLU A 93 3.39 -16.88 -24.16
N ILE A 94 3.43 -15.62 -23.69
CA ILE A 94 3.04 -15.26 -22.32
C ILE A 94 1.68 -14.55 -22.33
N LEU A 95 1.52 -13.54 -23.18
CA LEU A 95 0.27 -12.77 -23.23
C LEU A 95 -0.82 -13.49 -24.03
N GLY A 96 -0.45 -14.37 -24.96
CA GLY A 96 -1.38 -15.04 -25.86
C GLY A 96 -2.01 -14.12 -26.92
N VAL A 97 -1.49 -12.89 -27.04
CA VAL A 97 -1.94 -11.88 -28.02
C VAL A 97 -0.74 -11.47 -28.85
N PRO A 98 -0.72 -11.73 -30.17
CA PRO A 98 0.45 -11.47 -31.00
C PRO A 98 0.71 -9.96 -31.13
N ALA A 99 1.99 -9.60 -31.16
CA ALA A 99 2.38 -8.26 -31.59
C ALA A 99 1.96 -8.04 -33.06
N THR A 100 1.54 -6.82 -33.40
CA THR A 100 1.12 -6.50 -34.77
C THR A 100 2.34 -6.49 -35.70
N PRO A 101 2.34 -7.23 -36.83
CA PRO A 101 3.46 -7.23 -37.77
C PRO A 101 3.80 -5.81 -38.26
N GLY A 102 5.10 -5.52 -38.38
CA GLY A 102 5.61 -4.20 -38.79
C GLY A 102 5.65 -3.15 -37.67
N THR A 103 5.23 -3.49 -36.44
CA THR A 103 5.39 -2.61 -35.27
C THR A 103 6.68 -2.91 -34.51
N ASN A 104 7.17 -1.93 -33.74
CA ASN A 104 8.33 -2.07 -32.86
C ASN A 104 8.06 -1.37 -31.53
N MET A 105 7.37 -2.07 -30.61
CA MET A 105 7.06 -1.53 -29.28
C MET A 105 8.31 -1.20 -28.47
N PRO A 106 9.38 -2.02 -28.45
CA PRO A 106 10.61 -1.71 -27.71
C PRO A 106 11.26 -0.39 -28.13
N ALA A 107 11.20 -0.01 -29.41
CA ALA A 107 11.69 1.31 -29.86
C ALA A 107 10.90 2.50 -29.29
N THR A 108 9.70 2.27 -28.76
CA THR A 108 8.87 3.28 -28.07
C THR A 108 8.89 3.11 -26.54
N PHE A 109 9.66 2.13 -26.03
CA PHE A 109 9.65 1.78 -24.63
C PHE A 109 10.63 2.66 -23.85
N GLY A 110 10.16 3.86 -23.47
CA GLY A 110 11.00 4.88 -22.83
C GLY A 110 11.72 4.42 -21.55
N HIS A 111 11.22 3.39 -20.86
CA HIS A 111 11.87 2.80 -19.69
C HIS A 111 13.27 2.27 -19.99
N LEU A 112 13.53 1.79 -21.21
CA LEU A 112 14.85 1.31 -21.65
C LEU A 112 15.92 2.42 -21.72
N ALA A 113 15.51 3.69 -21.66
CA ALA A 113 16.42 4.85 -21.68
C ALA A 113 16.10 5.85 -20.56
N GLY A 114 15.28 5.46 -19.59
CA GLY A 114 14.73 6.33 -18.54
C GLY A 114 15.34 6.09 -17.16
N GLY A 115 16.40 5.29 -17.05
CA GLY A 115 16.97 4.85 -15.77
C GLY A 115 16.22 3.68 -15.13
N TYR A 116 15.47 2.93 -15.93
CA TYR A 116 14.81 1.66 -15.58
C TYR A 116 15.33 0.50 -16.46
N ASP A 117 16.37 0.75 -17.26
CA ASP A 117 17.09 -0.25 -18.03
C ASP A 117 17.55 -1.41 -17.14
N ALA A 118 17.16 -2.63 -17.50
CA ALA A 118 17.35 -3.86 -16.72
C ALA A 118 16.61 -3.90 -15.36
N GLN A 119 15.69 -2.97 -15.10
CA GLN A 119 14.99 -2.82 -13.82
C GLN A 119 13.47 -2.75 -13.96
N TYR A 120 12.90 -3.01 -15.14
CA TYR A 120 11.44 -2.93 -15.34
C TYR A 120 10.68 -3.95 -14.50
N TYR A 121 11.30 -5.09 -14.17
CA TYR A 121 10.74 -6.08 -13.24
C TYR A 121 10.41 -5.48 -11.85
N GLY A 122 11.07 -4.37 -11.49
CA GLY A 122 10.90 -3.68 -10.22
C GLY A 122 9.46 -3.27 -9.93
N TYR A 123 8.64 -2.97 -10.95
CA TYR A 123 7.23 -2.64 -10.75
C TYR A 123 6.42 -3.82 -10.18
N LEU A 124 6.55 -5.01 -10.76
CA LEU A 124 5.87 -6.21 -10.26
C LEU A 124 6.47 -6.69 -8.94
N TRP A 125 7.79 -6.61 -8.80
CA TRP A 125 8.49 -6.94 -7.57
C TRP A 125 7.99 -6.08 -6.39
N SER A 126 7.94 -4.77 -6.60
CA SER A 126 7.36 -3.83 -5.64
C SER A 126 5.88 -4.14 -5.36
N GLU A 127 5.06 -4.44 -6.38
CA GLU A 127 3.62 -4.66 -6.19
C GLU A 127 3.37 -5.88 -5.31
N VAL A 128 4.11 -6.97 -5.56
CA VAL A 128 4.05 -8.21 -4.79
C VAL A 128 4.35 -7.95 -3.31
N TYR A 129 5.45 -7.26 -3.01
CA TYR A 129 5.83 -6.97 -1.63
C TYR A 129 4.96 -5.90 -0.97
N SER A 130 4.43 -4.96 -1.76
CA SER A 130 3.45 -3.98 -1.30
C SER A 130 2.17 -4.65 -0.79
N MET A 131 1.73 -5.71 -1.47
CA MET A 131 0.56 -6.46 -1.07
C MET A 131 0.81 -7.26 0.20
N ASP A 132 2.02 -7.82 0.38
CA ASP A 132 2.40 -8.50 1.62
C ASP A 132 2.43 -7.53 2.81
N MET A 133 3.01 -6.34 2.64
CA MET A 133 2.97 -5.26 3.63
C MET A 133 1.54 -4.87 4.00
N PHE A 134 0.70 -4.60 3.01
CA PHE A 134 -0.69 -4.20 3.22
C PHE A 134 -1.50 -5.31 3.91
N HIS A 135 -1.47 -6.53 3.36
CA HIS A 135 -2.28 -7.63 3.86
C HIS A 135 -1.84 -8.08 5.25
N THR A 136 -0.53 -8.23 5.49
CA THR A 136 -0.02 -8.77 6.75
C THR A 136 -0.19 -7.79 7.90
N ARG A 137 0.04 -6.49 7.69
CA ARG A 137 0.00 -5.48 8.76
C ARG A 137 -1.33 -4.72 8.78
N PHE A 138 -1.63 -3.99 7.71
CA PHE A 138 -2.79 -3.11 7.69
C PHE A 138 -4.13 -3.86 7.64
N LYS A 139 -4.25 -4.94 6.85
CA LYS A 139 -5.52 -5.66 6.74
C LYS A 139 -5.85 -6.45 8.02
N GLN A 140 -4.86 -7.00 8.71
CA GLN A 140 -5.05 -7.77 9.95
C GLN A 140 -5.32 -6.90 11.18
N GLU A 141 -4.61 -5.78 11.28
CA GLU A 141 -4.64 -4.93 12.47
C GLU A 141 -5.64 -3.77 12.33
N GLY A 142 -6.07 -3.44 11.11
CA GLY A 142 -7.05 -2.42 10.77
C GLY A 142 -6.46 -1.37 9.83
N VAL A 143 -7.08 -1.16 8.66
CA VAL A 143 -6.53 -0.34 7.57
C VAL A 143 -6.26 1.11 8.01
N LEU A 144 -7.16 1.71 8.78
CA LEU A 144 -6.97 3.05 9.33
C LEU A 144 -6.46 3.06 10.77
N ASN A 145 -6.39 1.87 11.36
CA ASN A 145 -6.24 1.55 12.77
C ASN A 145 -6.87 2.58 13.75
N SER A 146 -8.04 2.20 14.27
CA SER A 146 -8.41 2.17 15.69
C SER A 146 -9.49 1.09 15.85
N LYS A 147 -9.27 0.09 16.72
CA LYS A 147 -10.30 -0.89 17.11
C LYS A 147 -11.23 -0.28 18.21
N PHE A 148 -12.23 0.51 17.76
CA PHE A 148 -13.42 1.09 18.47
C PHE A 148 -13.26 2.22 19.52
N PRO A 149 -14.34 2.99 19.84
CA PRO A 149 -15.49 3.43 19.03
C PRO A 149 -15.59 4.97 18.97
N HIS A 150 -16.56 5.50 18.21
CA HIS A 150 -17.03 6.89 18.23
C HIS A 150 -16.65 7.71 19.49
N CYS A 151 -15.61 8.53 19.38
CA CYS A 151 -15.58 9.77 20.11
C CYS A 151 -16.09 10.80 19.11
N GLU A 152 -17.32 11.29 19.29
CA GLU A 152 -17.72 12.54 18.67
C GLU A 152 -16.68 13.59 19.07
N VAL A 153 -15.69 13.80 18.20
CA VAL A 153 -14.94 15.05 18.18
C VAL A 153 -15.83 16.06 17.45
N SER A 154 -17.00 16.28 18.01
CA SER A 154 -17.94 17.33 17.65
C SER A 154 -18.65 17.71 18.94
N LEU A 155 -18.54 18.98 19.31
CA LEU A 155 -19.17 19.63 20.48
C LEU A 155 -18.53 19.45 21.87
N CYS A 156 -17.20 19.52 22.01
CA CYS A 156 -16.62 19.95 23.31
C CYS A 156 -15.60 21.09 23.22
N LEU A 157 -15.42 21.71 22.05
CA LEU A 157 -14.59 22.92 21.88
C LEU A 157 -15.39 24.15 21.38
N LEU A 158 -16.72 24.10 21.39
CA LEU A 158 -17.56 25.18 20.86
C LEU A 158 -18.66 25.69 21.80
N LEU A 159 -18.67 25.36 23.09
CA LEU A 159 -19.60 25.94 24.07
C LEU A 159 -18.97 26.20 25.46
N THR A 160 -17.83 26.88 25.50
CA THR A 160 -17.42 27.63 26.71
C THR A 160 -16.95 29.03 26.36
N TRP A 161 -17.72 29.74 25.52
CA TRP A 161 -17.71 31.20 25.41
C TRP A 161 -19.12 31.70 25.08
N CYS A 162 -19.99 31.73 26.10
CA CYS A 162 -21.08 32.69 26.21
C CYS A 162 -21.72 32.58 27.60
N ASP A 163 -21.08 33.19 28.60
CA ASP A 163 -21.80 33.74 29.74
C ASP A 163 -21.30 35.17 29.99
N PRO A 164 -22.02 36.21 29.54
CA PRO A 164 -21.72 37.59 29.88
C PRO A 164 -22.32 37.88 31.27
N GLY A 165 -21.72 37.30 32.32
CA GLY A 165 -22.46 37.20 33.59
C GLY A 165 -21.67 37.03 34.89
N SER A 166 -20.34 37.08 34.93
CA SER A 166 -19.63 37.24 36.21
C SER A 166 -18.22 37.79 36.00
N GLY A 167 -17.98 38.99 36.52
CA GLY A 167 -16.70 39.67 36.40
C GLY A 167 -15.65 39.06 37.33
N GLN A 168 -14.76 38.23 36.79
CA GLN A 168 -13.38 38.05 37.26
C GLN A 168 -12.48 37.65 36.07
N PRO A 169 -11.28 38.25 35.93
CA PRO A 169 -10.33 37.83 34.89
C PRO A 169 -9.63 36.52 35.30
N PRO A 170 -9.41 35.55 34.39
CA PRO A 170 -8.63 34.36 34.71
C PRO A 170 -7.13 34.68 34.76
N GLU A 171 -6.48 34.25 35.83
CA GLU A 171 -5.03 34.26 35.99
C GLU A 171 -4.33 33.42 34.92
N SER A 172 -3.16 33.88 34.49
CA SER A 172 -2.32 33.27 33.46
C SER A 172 -1.81 31.88 33.86
N LEU A 173 -2.27 30.83 33.19
CA LEU A 173 -1.63 29.51 33.26
C LEU A 173 -0.42 29.49 32.31
N THR A 174 0.78 29.45 32.91
CA THR A 174 2.05 29.29 32.18
C THR A 174 2.28 27.82 31.77
N ARG A 175 2.95 27.66 30.62
CA ARG A 175 3.09 26.44 29.80
C ARG A 175 3.95 25.29 30.42
N ASN A 176 4.06 25.15 31.74
CA ASN A 176 5.06 24.24 32.34
C ASN A 176 4.57 23.36 33.51
N GLN A 177 3.32 22.87 33.50
CA GLN A 177 2.85 21.90 34.50
C GLN A 177 2.05 20.72 33.90
N VAL A 178 2.61 20.05 32.90
CA VAL A 178 2.13 18.71 32.51
C VAL A 178 3.20 17.70 32.91
N THR A 179 3.06 17.11 34.10
CA THR A 179 3.72 15.85 34.43
C THR A 179 2.89 14.69 33.85
N PRO A 180 3.50 13.60 33.37
CA PRO A 180 2.75 12.42 32.92
C PRO A 180 2.24 11.69 34.16
N GLY A 181 1.05 12.06 34.64
CA GLY A 181 0.33 11.35 35.68
C GLY A 181 -0.35 10.13 35.09
N VAL A 182 0.06 8.95 35.57
CA VAL A 182 -0.63 7.68 35.37
C VAL A 182 -2.08 7.82 35.87
N LEU A 183 -3.03 7.96 34.95
CA LEU A 183 -4.44 7.79 35.27
C LEU A 183 -4.67 6.30 35.55
N GLY A 184 -4.86 5.97 36.83
CA GLY A 184 -5.19 4.62 37.26
C GLY A 184 -6.50 4.16 36.61
N LEU A 185 -6.45 2.99 35.97
CA LEU A 185 -7.64 2.29 35.49
C LEU A 185 -8.52 1.86 36.67
N PRO A 186 -9.86 1.84 36.54
CA PRO A 186 -10.74 1.31 37.56
C PRO A 186 -10.45 -0.19 37.81
N PRO A 187 -10.59 -0.67 39.06
CA PRO A 187 -10.26 -2.06 39.41
C PRO A 187 -11.24 -3.02 38.72
N GLY A 188 -10.70 -3.93 37.90
CA GLY A 188 -11.50 -4.97 37.21
C GLY A 188 -10.97 -5.39 35.85
N PHE A 189 -9.99 -4.70 35.27
CA PHE A 189 -9.37 -5.13 34.02
C PHE A 189 -8.19 -6.10 34.25
N PRO A 190 -8.18 -7.29 33.61
CA PRO A 190 -7.04 -8.19 33.71
C PRO A 190 -5.79 -7.55 33.05
N PRO A 191 -4.61 -7.64 33.69
CA PRO A 191 -3.39 -7.11 33.09
C PRO A 191 -2.94 -8.05 31.96
N GLY A 192 -2.90 -7.56 30.72
CA GLY A 192 -2.35 -8.36 29.62
C GLY A 192 -2.65 -7.94 28.18
N HIS A 193 -3.43 -6.89 27.92
CA HIS A 193 -3.63 -6.40 26.56
C HIS A 193 -3.24 -4.92 26.51
N SER A 194 -2.01 -4.61 26.07
CA SER A 194 -1.66 -3.25 25.68
C SER A 194 -2.60 -2.88 24.53
N ALA A 195 -3.55 -1.98 24.77
CA ALA A 195 -4.34 -1.39 23.71
C ALA A 195 -3.36 -0.74 22.73
N LEU A 196 -3.24 -1.30 21.53
CA LEU A 196 -2.42 -0.70 20.47
C LEU A 196 -2.89 0.75 20.31
N SER A 197 -1.95 1.70 20.23
CA SER A 197 -2.26 3.09 19.83
C SER A 197 -3.18 3.06 18.62
N PRO A 198 -4.21 3.93 18.51
CA PRO A 198 -5.12 3.94 17.38
C PRO A 198 -4.34 3.74 16.07
N TRP A 199 -3.32 4.55 15.85
CA TRP A 199 -2.54 4.59 14.62
C TRP A 199 -1.29 3.69 14.60
N GLN A 200 -1.21 2.64 15.43
CA GLN A 200 0.04 1.90 15.67
C GLN A 200 0.69 1.41 14.37
N VAL A 201 -0.07 0.76 13.49
CA VAL A 201 0.47 0.20 12.23
C VAL A 201 0.99 1.30 11.31
N GLY A 202 0.31 2.43 11.25
CA GLY A 202 0.76 3.59 10.48
C GLY A 202 2.07 4.17 11.02
N MET A 203 2.23 4.19 12.35
CA MET A 203 3.47 4.62 13.00
C MET A 203 4.61 3.62 12.79
N ASP A 204 4.32 2.32 12.84
CA ASP A 204 5.29 1.27 12.53
C ASP A 204 5.74 1.35 11.08
N TYR A 205 4.81 1.53 10.14
CA TYR A 205 5.12 1.71 8.72
C TYR A 205 6.00 2.95 8.50
N ARG A 206 5.63 4.08 9.11
CA ARG A 206 6.45 5.29 9.06
C ARG A 206 7.86 5.05 9.62
N SER A 207 7.97 4.32 10.73
CA SER A 207 9.26 4.11 11.40
C SER A 207 10.14 3.07 10.70
N CYS A 208 9.56 2.00 10.16
CA CYS A 208 10.28 0.88 9.57
C CYS A 208 10.56 1.08 8.08
N ILE A 209 9.63 1.70 7.34
CA ILE A 209 9.70 1.80 5.87
C ILE A 209 10.09 3.21 5.42
N LEU A 210 9.49 4.25 5.99
CA LEU A 210 9.69 5.63 5.47
C LEU A 210 10.89 6.33 6.11
N ARG A 211 11.04 6.20 7.43
CA ARG A 211 12.04 6.94 8.22
C ARG A 211 13.49 6.64 7.80
N PRO A 212 13.91 5.40 7.50
CA PRO A 212 15.29 5.12 7.13
C PRO A 212 15.69 5.76 5.80
N GLY A 213 14.74 5.95 4.87
CA GLY A 213 15.08 6.27 3.49
C GLY A 213 16.02 5.21 2.92
N GLY A 214 17.09 5.62 2.25
CA GLY A 214 18.13 4.72 1.72
C GLY A 214 19.20 4.30 2.71
N SER A 215 19.07 4.58 4.01
CA SER A 215 20.14 4.26 4.98
C SER A 215 20.12 2.79 5.44
N GLU A 216 19.08 2.05 5.10
CA GLU A 216 18.92 0.63 5.43
C GLU A 216 18.42 -0.11 4.19
N ASP A 217 18.87 -1.36 4.02
CA ASP A 217 18.44 -2.19 2.91
C ASP A 217 16.93 -2.48 3.00
N ALA A 218 16.24 -2.48 1.85
CA ALA A 218 14.83 -2.79 1.74
C ALA A 218 14.45 -4.12 2.39
N SER A 219 15.32 -5.14 2.25
CA SER A 219 15.12 -6.46 2.85
C SER A 219 15.06 -6.39 4.39
N ALA A 220 15.92 -5.58 5.02
CA ALA A 220 15.94 -5.38 6.46
C ALA A 220 14.72 -4.56 6.94
N MET A 221 14.35 -3.52 6.18
CA MET A 221 13.14 -2.72 6.45
C MET A 221 11.87 -3.58 6.38
N LEU A 222 11.72 -4.40 5.33
CA LEU A 222 10.62 -5.33 5.14
C LEU A 222 10.59 -6.38 6.25
N LYS A 223 11.73 -7.01 6.57
CA LYS A 223 11.81 -8.02 7.62
C LYS A 223 11.42 -7.48 8.99
N ARG A 224 11.83 -6.25 9.31
CA ARG A 224 11.42 -5.56 10.54
C ARG A 224 9.93 -5.26 10.55
N PHE A 225 9.38 -4.77 9.44
CA PHE A 225 7.96 -4.42 9.35
C PHE A 225 7.03 -5.64 9.32
N LEU A 226 7.44 -6.74 8.68
CA LEU A 226 6.64 -7.97 8.54
C LEU A 226 6.90 -8.99 9.65
N GLY A 227 8.02 -8.88 10.37
CA GLY A 227 8.49 -9.90 11.32
C GLY A 227 9.04 -11.17 10.65
N ARG A 228 9.16 -11.18 9.31
CA ARG A 228 9.64 -12.28 8.46
C ARG A 228 10.07 -11.74 7.10
N ASP A 229 10.72 -12.57 6.29
CA ASP A 229 11.00 -12.22 4.90
C ASP A 229 9.68 -12.14 4.09
N PRO A 230 9.61 -11.25 3.07
CA PRO A 230 8.39 -11.04 2.28
C PRO A 230 8.08 -12.26 1.40
N LYS A 231 6.80 -12.45 1.09
CA LYS A 231 6.29 -13.54 0.24
C LYS A 231 5.32 -13.04 -0.80
N GLN A 232 5.08 -13.86 -1.83
CA GLN A 232 4.09 -13.58 -2.87
C GLN A 232 2.65 -13.96 -2.50
N ASP A 233 2.46 -14.67 -1.39
CA ASP A 233 1.19 -15.26 -0.97
C ASP A 233 0.05 -14.24 -0.95
N ALA A 234 0.25 -13.09 -0.32
CA ALA A 234 -0.75 -12.03 -0.26
C ALA A 234 -1.11 -11.48 -1.64
N PHE A 235 -0.13 -11.37 -2.54
CA PHE A 235 -0.36 -10.96 -3.94
C PHE A 235 -1.20 -12.00 -4.68
N LEU A 236 -0.83 -13.27 -4.63
CA LEU A 236 -1.57 -14.36 -5.28
C LEU A 236 -3.01 -14.46 -4.77
N LEU A 237 -3.20 -14.40 -3.45
CA LEU A 237 -4.53 -14.37 -2.82
C LEU A 237 -5.36 -13.16 -3.29
N SER A 238 -4.72 -11.99 -3.45
CA SER A 238 -5.41 -10.78 -3.95
C SER A 238 -5.92 -10.91 -5.38
N LYS A 239 -5.38 -11.86 -6.16
CA LYS A 239 -5.80 -12.18 -7.53
C LYS A 239 -6.72 -13.41 -7.60
N GLY A 240 -7.13 -13.96 -6.45
CA GLY A 240 -7.95 -15.18 -6.38
C GLY A 240 -7.20 -16.47 -6.71
N LEU A 241 -5.87 -16.46 -6.65
CA LEU A 241 -5.04 -17.65 -6.88
C LEU A 241 -4.77 -18.38 -5.56
N GLN A 242 -4.55 -19.69 -5.64
CA GLN A 242 -4.26 -20.53 -4.48
C GLN A 242 -2.78 -20.42 -4.06
N VAL A 243 -2.52 -20.61 -2.77
CA VAL A 243 -1.18 -20.56 -2.16
C VAL A 243 -0.98 -21.83 -1.32
N GLY A 244 0.00 -22.66 -1.71
CA GLY A 244 0.32 -23.94 -1.07
C GLY A 244 0.60 -25.03 -2.12
N ASP A 245 1.33 -26.07 -1.73
CA ASP A 245 1.61 -27.23 -2.60
C ASP A 245 0.30 -27.96 -2.92
N CYS A 246 -0.11 -27.94 -4.19
CA CYS A 246 -0.92 -29.04 -4.70
C CYS A 246 -0.06 -30.29 -4.60
N GLU A 247 -0.24 -31.12 -3.57
CA GLU A 247 -0.07 -32.55 -3.80
C GLU A 247 -1.00 -32.89 -4.96
N PRO A 248 -0.49 -33.47 -6.07
CA PRO A 248 -1.39 -33.96 -7.11
C PRO A 248 -2.26 -35.01 -6.43
N GLN A 249 -3.57 -34.73 -6.32
CA GLN A 249 -4.54 -35.78 -6.08
C GLN A 249 -4.39 -36.74 -7.25
N VAL A 250 -3.66 -37.82 -7.00
CA VAL A 250 -3.58 -39.00 -7.84
C VAL A 250 -5.02 -39.40 -8.11
N CYS A 251 -5.45 -39.20 -9.36
CA CYS A 251 -6.67 -39.79 -9.89
C CYS A 251 -6.53 -41.32 -9.95
#